data_AF-D3SEY2-F1
#
_entry.id   AF-D3SEY2-F1
#
_cell.length_a   1.000
_cell.length_b   1.000
_cell.length_c   1.000
_cell.angle_alpha   90.00
_cell.angle_beta   90.00
_cell.angle_gamma   90.00
#
_symmetry.space_group_name_H-M   'P 1'
#
loop_
_entity.id
_entity.type
_entity.pdbx_description
1 polymer ?
#
loop_
_entity_poly.entity_id
_entity_poly.type
_entity_poly.pdbx_seq_one_letter_code
_entity_poly.pdbx_strand_id
1 'polypeptide(L)'
;MSRRRWQRTDGLQQRTLGQECVVFHPGAGTTHLLTPAAAALMDGLAKGVAMDEAALARHLGLSEKDAEAELGRWLSSLQTADLIREHP
;
A
#
# COMPACT_ATOMS: atom_id res chain seq x y z
N MET A 1 -1.20 -17.46 6.00
CA MET A 1 -1.54 -16.10 5.53
C MET A 1 -2.64 -15.51 6.40
N SER A 2 -2.39 -14.31 6.93
CA SER A 2 -3.28 -13.62 7.86
C SER A 2 -4.61 -13.21 7.20
N ARG A 3 -5.68 -13.08 7.99
CA ARG A 3 -6.99 -12.58 7.51
C ARG A 3 -7.11 -11.06 7.54
N ARG A 4 -6.03 -10.35 7.89
CA ARG A 4 -6.00 -8.89 7.95
C ARG A 4 -6.32 -8.29 6.60
N ARG A 5 -7.14 -7.26 6.61
CA ARG A 5 -7.53 -6.50 5.43
C ARG A 5 -6.93 -5.12 5.52
N TRP A 6 -6.44 -4.63 4.40
CA TRP A 6 -5.75 -3.35 4.30
C TRP A 6 -6.52 -2.44 3.37
N GLN A 7 -6.54 -1.15 3.68
CA GLN A 7 -7.15 -0.12 2.86
C GLN A 7 -6.28 1.13 2.89
N ARG A 8 -6.40 1.98 1.87
CA ARG A 8 -5.76 3.30 1.90
C ARG A 8 -6.37 4.17 2.98
N THR A 9 -5.55 5.05 3.54
CA THR A 9 -6.04 6.15 4.36
C THR A 9 -6.87 7.10 3.50
N ASP A 10 -7.96 7.62 4.06
CA ASP A 10 -8.89 8.48 3.32
C ASP A 10 -8.26 9.84 3.00
N GLY A 11 -8.62 10.42 1.85
CA GLY A 11 -8.16 11.77 1.47
C GLY A 11 -6.73 11.84 0.93
N LEU A 12 -6.01 10.72 0.81
CA LEU A 12 -4.71 10.67 0.16
C LEU A 12 -4.81 11.05 -1.32
N GLN A 13 -3.87 11.85 -1.79
CA GLN A 13 -3.77 12.26 -3.18
C GLN A 13 -2.55 11.64 -3.83
N GLN A 14 -2.76 10.74 -4.79
CA GLN A 14 -1.66 10.12 -5.55
C GLN A 14 -1.48 10.81 -6.91
N ARG A 15 -0.23 11.02 -7.29
CA ARG A 15 0.18 11.58 -8.57
C ARG A 15 1.37 10.82 -9.12
N THR A 16 1.42 10.70 -10.44
CA THR A 16 2.57 10.18 -11.17
C THR A 16 3.26 11.35 -11.85
N LEU A 17 4.55 11.53 -11.56
CA LEU A 17 5.41 12.59 -12.06
C LEU A 17 6.55 11.93 -12.85
N GLY A 18 6.37 11.77 -14.16
CA GLY A 18 7.30 10.98 -14.98
C GLY A 18 7.30 9.51 -14.53
N GLN A 19 8.45 9.03 -14.04
CA GLN A 19 8.60 7.66 -13.51
C GLN A 19 8.36 7.56 -12.00
N GLU A 20 8.15 8.68 -11.32
CA GLU A 20 7.98 8.74 -9.88
C GLU A 20 6.51 8.74 -9.51
N CYS A 21 6.16 8.04 -8.43
CA CYS A 21 4.84 8.10 -7.85
C CYS A 21 4.91 8.77 -6.48
N VAL A 22 4.11 9.81 -6.27
CA VAL A 22 4.06 10.55 -5.02
C VAL A 22 2.67 10.47 -4.40
N VAL A 23 2.62 10.41 -3.08
CA VAL A 23 1.39 10.50 -2.29
C VAL A 23 1.47 11.69 -1.35
N PHE A 24 0.52 12.59 -1.47
CA PHE A 24 0.31 13.70 -0.55
C PHE A 24 -0.76 13.33 0.47
N HIS A 25 -0.48 13.58 1.75
CA HIS A 25 -1.41 13.40 2.86
C HIS A 25 -1.83 14.78 3.40
N PRO A 26 -2.96 15.37 2.92
CA PRO A 26 -3.36 16.73 3.29
C PRO A 26 -3.51 16.94 4.79
N GLY A 27 -4.05 15.95 5.51
CA GLY A 27 -4.23 16.03 6.97
C GLY A 27 -2.92 16.04 7.78
N ALA A 28 -1.84 15.45 7.26
CA ALA A 28 -0.54 15.38 7.92
C ALA A 28 0.46 16.42 7.37
N GLY A 29 0.15 17.04 6.23
CA GLY A 29 1.05 17.98 5.55
C GLY A 29 2.31 17.32 4.95
N THR A 30 2.30 16.01 4.76
CA THR A 30 3.46 15.24 4.28
C THR A 30 3.30 14.82 2.82
N THR A 31 4.44 14.71 2.13
CA THR A 31 4.53 14.11 0.79
C THR A 31 5.51 12.95 0.83
N HIS A 32 5.08 11.80 0.31
CA HIS A 32 5.87 10.58 0.25
C HIS A 32 6.20 10.24 -1.20
N LEU A 33 7.47 9.97 -1.48
CA LEU A 33 7.90 9.35 -2.73
C LEU A 33 7.77 7.83 -2.59
N LEU A 34 7.06 7.20 -3.50
CA LEU A 34 6.83 5.77 -3.49
C LEU A 34 7.86 5.05 -4.35
N THR A 35 8.34 3.91 -3.85
CA THR A 35 9.01 2.91 -4.69
C THR A 35 8.01 2.28 -5.66
N PRO A 36 8.45 1.64 -6.75
CA PRO A 36 7.54 0.96 -7.67
C PRO A 36 6.65 -0.09 -6.98
N ALA A 37 7.20 -0.83 -6.01
CA ALA A 37 6.44 -1.81 -5.22
C ALA A 37 5.37 -1.15 -4.34
N ALA A 38 5.72 -0.04 -3.67
CA ALA A 38 4.77 0.72 -2.87
C ALA A 38 3.64 1.34 -3.73
N ALA A 39 3.98 1.86 -4.91
CA ALA A 39 3.01 2.38 -5.86
C ALA A 39 2.03 1.29 -6.33
N ALA A 40 2.54 0.12 -6.73
CA ALA A 40 1.72 -1.02 -7.13
C ALA A 40 0.79 -1.48 -5.98
N LEU A 41 1.29 -1.52 -4.75
CA LEU A 41 0.48 -1.88 -3.57
C LEU A 41 -0.62 -0.84 -3.34
N MET A 42 -0.30 0.45 -3.41
CA MET A 42 -1.27 1.55 -3.27
C MET A 42 -2.31 1.56 -4.41
N ASP A 43 -1.95 1.16 -5.62
CA ASP A 43 -2.86 1.01 -6.76
C ASP A 43 -3.81 -0.18 -6.57
N GLY A 44 -3.33 -1.29 -6.03
CA GLY A 44 -4.17 -2.42 -5.62
C GLY A 44 -5.26 -2.00 -4.63
N LEU A 45 -4.89 -1.17 -3.65
CA LEU A 45 -5.79 -0.63 -2.64
C LEU A 45 -6.65 0.56 -3.10
N ALA A 46 -6.40 1.14 -4.29
CA ALA A 46 -7.09 2.34 -4.79
C ALA A 46 -8.57 2.10 -5.15
N LYS A 47 -9.03 0.85 -5.19
CA LYS A 47 -10.41 0.49 -5.56
C LYS A 47 -11.45 0.71 -4.45
N GLY A 48 -11.09 1.37 -3.34
CA GLY A 48 -12.01 1.62 -2.22
C GLY A 48 -12.46 0.36 -1.49
N VAL A 49 -11.82 -0.77 -1.76
CA VAL A 49 -12.14 -2.07 -1.17
C VAL A 49 -10.93 -2.53 -0.37
N ALA A 50 -11.16 -2.86 0.90
CA ALA A 50 -10.11 -3.44 1.72
C ALA A 50 -9.71 -4.82 1.18
N MET A 51 -8.42 -5.05 0.96
CA MET A 51 -7.87 -6.29 0.41
C MET A 51 -7.14 -7.08 1.48
N ASP A 52 -7.29 -8.40 1.48
CA ASP A 52 -6.47 -9.26 2.34
C ASP A 52 -5.03 -9.41 1.82
N GLU A 53 -4.14 -9.85 2.69
CA GLU A 53 -2.70 -10.02 2.39
C GLU A 53 -2.48 -11.02 1.23
N ALA A 54 -3.31 -12.05 1.08
CA ALA A 54 -3.17 -13.04 0.02
C ALA A 54 -3.51 -12.44 -1.36
N ALA A 55 -4.57 -11.63 -1.43
CA ALA A 55 -4.97 -10.91 -2.63
C ALA A 55 -3.92 -9.86 -3.02
N LEU A 56 -3.31 -9.18 -2.05
CA LEU A 56 -2.21 -8.23 -2.28
C LEU A 56 -0.96 -8.94 -2.80
N ALA A 57 -0.56 -10.06 -2.19
CA ALA A 57 0.58 -10.84 -2.66
C ALA A 57 0.40 -11.28 -4.12
N ARG A 58 -0.81 -11.75 -4.48
CA ARG A 58 -1.16 -12.11 -5.86
C ARG A 58 -1.15 -10.91 -6.81
N HIS A 59 -1.66 -9.76 -6.37
CA HIS A 59 -1.65 -8.53 -7.17
C HIS A 59 -0.23 -8.07 -7.49
N LEU A 60 0.69 -8.23 -6.53
CA LEU A 60 2.09 -7.85 -6.63
C LEU A 60 2.96 -8.92 -7.31
N GLY A 61 2.40 -10.08 -7.67
CA GLY A 61 3.14 -11.17 -8.30
C GLY A 61 4.20 -11.81 -7.40
N LEU A 62 4.05 -11.71 -6.08
CA LEU A 62 5.00 -12.28 -5.12
C LEU A 62 4.91 -13.81 -5.12
N SER A 63 6.08 -14.46 -5.06
CA SER A 63 6.17 -15.91 -4.88
C SER A 63 5.66 -16.29 -3.47
N GLU A 64 5.05 -17.46 -3.29
CA GLU A 64 4.56 -17.88 -1.96
C GLU A 64 5.67 -17.94 -0.90
N LYS A 65 6.93 -18.16 -1.31
CA LYS A 65 8.08 -18.21 -0.40
C LYS A 65 8.51 -16.84 0.11
N ASP A 66 8.39 -15.80 -0.72
CA ASP A 66 8.89 -14.45 -0.38
C ASP A 66 7.75 -13.51 0.06
N ALA A 67 6.50 -13.87 -0.30
CA ALA A 67 5.34 -13.03 -0.11
C ALA A 67 5.13 -12.59 1.34
N GLU A 68 5.26 -13.48 2.33
CA GLU A 68 4.87 -13.15 3.70
C GLU A 68 5.81 -12.13 4.36
N ALA A 69 7.13 -12.35 4.27
CA ALA A 69 8.11 -11.45 4.88
C ALA A 69 8.21 -10.11 4.14
N GLU A 70 8.21 -10.14 2.80
CA GLU A 70 8.36 -8.94 1.99
C GLU A 70 7.10 -8.07 2.02
N LEU A 71 5.92 -8.68 1.85
CA LEU A 71 4.64 -7.97 1.96
C LEU A 71 4.46 -7.40 3.38
N GLY A 72 4.79 -8.17 4.42
CA GLY A 72 4.70 -7.70 5.80
C GLY A 72 5.55 -6.44 6.06
N ARG A 73 6.77 -6.41 5.51
CA ARG A 73 7.65 -5.23 5.58
C ARG A 73 7.07 -4.03 4.83
N TRP A 74 6.54 -4.23 3.63
CA TRP A 74 5.92 -3.15 2.85
C TRP A 74 4.67 -2.60 3.52
N LEU A 75 3.78 -3.47 4.01
CA LEU A 75 2.58 -3.08 4.74
C LEU A 75 2.92 -2.30 6.01
N SER A 76 3.87 -2.79 6.81
CA SER A 76 4.34 -2.11 8.02
C SER A 76 4.92 -0.72 7.71
N SER A 77 5.72 -0.60 6.64
CA SER A 77 6.29 0.70 6.24
C SER A 77 5.21 1.68 5.77
N LEU A 78 4.21 1.22 5.01
CA LEU A 78 3.11 2.08 4.54
C LEU A 78 2.17 2.46 5.67
N GLN A 79 1.93 1.55 6.62
CA GLN A 79 1.13 1.81 7.81
C GLN A 79 1.80 2.81 8.73
N THR A 80 3.12 2.68 8.94
CA THR A 80 3.91 3.64 9.76
C THR A 80 3.90 5.05 9.14
N ALA A 81 3.82 5.14 7.81
CA ALA A 81 3.68 6.39 7.07
C ALA A 81 2.23 6.89 6.98
N ASP A 82 1.28 6.24 7.66
CA ASP A 82 -0.16 6.55 7.65
C ASP A 82 -0.78 6.56 6.23
N LEU A 83 -0.20 5.79 5.30
CA LEU A 83 -0.69 5.69 3.92
C LEU A 83 -1.75 4.59 3.75
N ILE A 84 -1.71 3.60 4.64
CA ILE A 84 -2.70 2.52 4.70
C ILE A 84 -3.07 2.27 6.15
N ARG A 85 -4.24 1.69 6.35
CA ARG A 85 -4.75 1.27 7.65
C ARG A 85 -5.34 -0.14 7.56
N GLU A 86 -5.29 -0.85 8.67
CA GLU A 86 -5.99 -2.12 8.82
C GLU A 86 -7.50 -1.84 8.87
N HIS A 87 -8.28 -2.62 8.12
CA HIS A 87 -9.72 -2.62 8.16
C HIS A 87 -10.19 -3.77 9.06
N PRO A 88 -11.03 -3.51 10.07
CA PRO A 88 -11.56 -4.53 10.97
C PRO A 88 -12.47 -5.55 10.27
#